data_AF-A0A509LE42-F1
#
_entry.id   AF-A0A509LE42-F1
#
_cell.length_a   1.000
_cell.length_b   1.000
_cell.length_c   1.000
_cell.angle_alpha   90.00
_cell.angle_beta   90.00
_cell.angle_gamma   90.00
#
_symmetry.space_group_name_H-M   'P 1'
#
loop_
_entity.id
_entity.type
_entity.pdbx_description
1 polymer ?
#
loop_
_entity_poly.entity_id
_entity_poly.type
_entity_poly.pdbx_seq_one_letter_code
_entity_poly.pdbx_strand_id
1 'polypeptide(L)'
;MTTQMIIRVEANLKNTVSQLAKAEGKNLSELVRELLVNYTKERDMSAYIDNLWDRIGKNLTQNNISKIDIQKAIEQARSRNA
;
A
#
# COMPACT_ATOMS: atom_id res chain seq x y z
N MET A 1 -1.85 -6.24 11.76
CA MET A 1 -2.66 -5.65 12.83
C MET A 1 -2.99 -4.22 12.42
N THR A 2 -4.25 -3.81 12.49
CA THR A 2 -4.66 -2.42 12.19
C THR A 2 -4.62 -1.61 13.48
N THR A 3 -3.77 -0.59 13.54
CA THR A 3 -3.72 0.38 14.66
C THR A 3 -4.60 1.58 14.34
N GLN A 4 -5.34 2.07 15.34
CA GLN A 4 -6.18 3.26 15.20
C GLN A 4 -5.36 4.53 15.50
N MET A 5 -5.59 5.59 14.73
CA MET A 5 -4.97 6.90 14.94
C MET A 5 -6.08 7.96 15.07
N ILE A 6 -6.02 8.77 16.13
CA ILE A 6 -6.96 9.87 16.37
C ILE A 6 -6.25 11.18 16.08
N ILE A 7 -6.76 11.96 15.13
CA ILE A 7 -6.21 13.27 14.76
C ILE A 7 -7.23 14.35 15.11
N ARG A 8 -6.79 15.37 15.85
CA ARG A 8 -7.57 16.58 16.07
C ARG A 8 -7.34 17.53 14.90
N VAL A 9 -8.42 17.95 14.26
CA VAL A 9 -8.41 18.90 13.14
C VAL A 9 -9.50 19.94 13.38
N GLU A 10 -9.33 21.12 12.79
CA GLU A 10 -10.38 22.13 12.83
C GLU A 10 -11.64 21.64 12.08
N ALA A 11 -12.80 22.07 12.58
CA ALA A 11 -14.08 21.64 12.04
C ALA A 11 -14.25 22.02 10.56
N ASN A 12 -13.77 23.20 10.17
CA ASN A 12 -13.86 23.67 8.78
C ASN A 12 -13.03 22.78 7.85
N LEU A 13 -11.77 22.50 8.23
CA LEU A 13 -10.88 21.61 7.48
C LEU A 13 -11.49 20.20 7.32
N LYS A 14 -12.04 19.63 8.40
CA LYS A 14 -12.71 18.32 8.34
C LYS A 14 -13.83 18.30 7.30
N ASN A 15 -14.64 19.35 7.26
CA ASN A 15 -15.79 19.43 6.35
C ASN A 15 -15.33 19.53 4.90
N THR A 16 -14.38 20.42 4.60
CA THR A 16 -13.83 20.59 3.24
C THR A 16 -13.20 19.30 2.74
N VAL A 17 -12.32 18.68 3.53
CA VAL A 17 -11.65 17.44 3.14
C VAL A 17 -12.65 16.29 2.97
N SER A 18 -13.68 16.22 3.82
CA SER A 18 -14.72 15.20 3.66
C SER A 18 -15.56 15.39 2.39
N GLN A 19 -15.78 16.62 1.94
CA GLN A 19 -16.48 16.90 0.69
C GLN A 19 -15.62 16.51 -0.52
N LEU A 20 -14.33 16.87 -0.50
CA LEU A 20 -13.37 16.50 -1.54
C LEU A 20 -13.23 14.98 -1.66
N ALA A 21 -13.07 14.28 -0.54
CA ALA A 21 -12.99 12.81 -0.52
C ALA A 21 -14.23 12.17 -1.16
N LYS A 22 -15.43 12.68 -0.83
CA LYS A 22 -16.70 12.20 -1.42
C LYS A 22 -16.77 12.44 -2.92
N ALA A 23 -16.27 13.58 -3.42
CA ALA A 23 -16.22 13.87 -4.85
C ALA A 23 -15.33 12.86 -5.61
N GLU A 24 -14.30 12.32 -4.96
CA GLU A 24 -13.44 11.25 -5.48
C GLU A 24 -14.01 9.84 -5.24
N GLY A 25 -15.20 9.70 -4.64
CA GLY A 25 -15.79 8.41 -4.27
C GLY A 25 -15.12 7.72 -3.08
N LYS A 26 -14.27 8.43 -2.33
CA LYS A 26 -13.53 7.93 -1.17
C LYS A 26 -14.15 8.41 0.14
N ASN A 27 -13.93 7.65 1.22
CA ASN A 27 -14.18 8.17 2.56
C ASN A 27 -12.96 8.93 3.11
N LEU A 28 -13.19 9.73 4.15
CA LEU A 28 -12.13 10.56 4.76
C LEU A 28 -10.94 9.73 5.25
N SER A 29 -11.21 8.53 5.81
CA SER A 29 -10.16 7.64 6.33
C SER A 29 -9.31 7.04 5.22
N GLU A 30 -9.90 6.74 4.06
CA GLU A 30 -9.19 6.29 2.86
C GLU A 30 -8.27 7.38 2.32
N LEU A 31 -8.78 8.60 2.19
CA LEU A 31 -7.98 9.74 1.72
C LEU A 31 -6.80 10.02 2.67
N VAL A 32 -7.03 10.05 3.98
CA VAL A 32 -5.97 10.25 4.97
C VAL A 32 -4.93 9.12 4.90
N ARG A 33 -5.39 7.86 4.74
CA ARG A 33 -4.48 6.72 4.57
C ARG A 33 -3.62 6.87 3.32
N GLU A 34 -4.22 7.22 2.18
CA GLU A 34 -3.49 7.45 0.93
C GLU A 34 -2.46 8.57 1.07
N LEU A 35 -2.83 9.69 1.68
CA LEU A 35 -1.92 10.81 1.93
C LEU A 35 -0.71 10.40 2.77
N LEU A 36 -0.92 9.62 3.84
CA LEU A 36 0.17 9.13 4.69
C LEU A 36 1.04 8.12 3.94
N VAL A 37 0.44 7.22 3.17
CA VAL A 37 1.19 6.28 2.33
C VAL A 37 2.06 7.04 1.33
N ASN A 38 1.52 8.04 0.63
CA ASN A 38 2.28 8.83 -0.32
C ASN A 38 3.39 9.65 0.36
N TYR A 39 3.09 10.25 1.51
CA TYR A 39 4.06 10.98 2.32
C TYR A 39 5.25 10.10 2.73
N THR A 40 4.99 8.86 3.14
CA THR A 40 6.05 7.89 3.49
C THR A 40 6.79 7.38 2.27
N LYS A 41 6.11 7.12 1.15
CA LYS A 41 6.76 6.72 -0.11
C LYS A 41 7.77 7.75 -0.61
N GLU A 42 7.41 9.03 -0.51
CA GLU A 42 8.24 10.14 -1.00
C GLU A 42 9.45 10.41 -0.09
N ARG A 43 9.33 10.16 1.22
CA ARG A 43 10.34 10.55 2.22
C ARG A 43 11.17 9.40 2.76
N ASP A 44 10.62 8.19 2.76
CA ASP A 44 11.27 6.97 3.24
C ASP A 44 10.96 5.82 2.27
N MET A 45 11.49 5.98 1.06
CA MET A 45 11.31 5.02 -0.02
C MET A 45 11.91 3.65 0.36
N SER A 46 12.98 3.64 1.17
CA SER A 46 13.60 2.41 1.69
C SER A 46 12.66 1.64 2.62
N ALA A 47 12.12 2.26 3.68
CA ALA A 47 11.21 1.56 4.59
C ALA A 47 9.88 1.17 3.92
N TYR A 48 9.43 1.94 2.93
CA TYR A 48 8.27 1.58 2.13
C TYR A 48 8.53 0.32 1.28
N ILE A 49 9.68 0.27 0.58
CA ILE A 49 10.09 -0.89 -0.22
C ILE A 49 10.26 -2.13 0.67
N ASP A 50 10.88 -1.98 1.84
CA ASP A 50 11.07 -3.07 2.79
C ASP A 50 9.72 -3.65 3.26
N ASN A 51 8.76 -2.78 3.64
CA ASN A 51 7.41 -3.21 4.00
C ASN A 51 6.65 -3.88 2.85
N LEU A 52 6.85 -3.41 1.61
CA LEU A 52 6.25 -4.03 0.44
C LEU A 52 6.81 -5.44 0.25
N TRP A 53 8.13 -5.62 0.29
CA TRP A 53 8.77 -6.92 0.18
C TRP A 53 8.34 -7.86 1.30
N ASP A 54 8.19 -7.36 2.52
CA ASP A 54 7.69 -8.12 3.67
C ASP A 54 6.27 -8.66 3.45
N ARG A 55 5.38 -7.82 2.90
CA ARG A 55 4.00 -8.21 2.57
C ARG A 55 3.97 -9.25 1.45
N ILE A 56 4.79 -9.07 0.42
CA ILE A 56 4.91 -10.04 -0.68
C ILE A 56 5.43 -11.37 -0.14
N GLY A 57 6.50 -11.36 0.65
CA GLY A 57 7.07 -12.57 1.26
C GLY A 57 6.07 -13.32 2.13
N LYS A 58 5.28 -12.62 2.95
CA LYS A 58 4.19 -13.22 3.74
C LYS A 58 3.13 -13.86 2.85
N ASN A 59 2.72 -13.20 1.78
CA ASN A 59 1.72 -13.73 0.84
C ASN A 59 2.23 -14.99 0.11
N LEU A 60 3.49 -14.98 -0.35
CA LEU A 60 4.13 -16.15 -0.97
C LEU A 60 4.18 -17.33 0.00
N THR A 61 4.55 -17.09 1.26
CA THR A 61 4.60 -18.12 2.30
C THR A 61 3.20 -18.68 2.59
N GLN A 62 2.19 -17.82 2.72
CA GLN A 62 0.79 -18.24 2.93
C GLN A 62 0.25 -19.11 1.79
N ASN A 63 0.71 -18.86 0.57
CA ASN A 63 0.32 -19.63 -0.62
C ASN A 63 1.25 -20.83 -0.89
N ASN A 64 2.11 -21.20 0.05
CA ASN A 64 3.08 -22.31 -0.07
C ASN A 64 3.95 -22.23 -1.34
N ILE A 65 4.26 -21.01 -1.80
CA ILE A 65 5.10 -20.81 -2.98
C ILE A 65 6.55 -21.15 -2.63
N SER A 66 7.12 -22.10 -3.36
CA SER A 66 8.49 -22.55 -3.16
C SER A 66 9.48 -21.80 -4.06
N LYS A 67 10.78 -21.94 -3.77
CA LYS A 67 11.85 -21.40 -4.64
C LYS A 67 11.77 -21.95 -6.07
N ILE A 68 11.29 -23.18 -6.24
CA ILE A 68 11.15 -23.82 -7.55
C ILE A 68 10.06 -23.14 -8.36
N ASP A 69 8.96 -22.74 -7.72
CA ASP A 69 7.85 -22.05 -8.39
C ASP A 69 8.27 -20.65 -8.86
N ILE A 70 9.08 -19.96 -8.04
CA ILE A 70 9.68 -18.67 -8.41
C ILE A 70 10.60 -18.83 -9.62
N GLN A 71 11.47 -19.85 -9.61
CA GLN A 71 12.39 -20.12 -10.72
C GLN A 71 11.62 -20.39 -12.04
N LYS A 72 10.57 -21.23 -11.99
CA LYS A 72 9.70 -21.50 -13.15
C LYS A 72 9.03 -20.23 -13.66
N ALA A 73 8.54 -19.36 -12.76
CA ALA A 73 7.92 -18.09 -13.16
C ALA A 73 8.91 -17.15 -13.87
N ILE A 74 10.17 -17.08 -13.41
CA ILE A 74 11.23 -16.29 -14.04
C ILE A 74 11.54 -16.82 -15.45
N GLU A 75 11.68 -18.14 -15.60
CA GLU A 75 11.93 -18.79 -16.89
C GLU A 75 10.80 -18.49 -17.89
N GLN A 76 9.54 -18.67 -17.47
CA GLN A 76 8.38 -18.38 -18.29
C GLN A 76 8.31 -16.91 -18.72
N ALA A 77 8.60 -15.98 -17.81
CA ALA A 77 8.59 -14.55 -18.12
C ALA A 77 9.67 -14.18 -19.14
N ARG A 78 10.86 -14.77 -19.03
CA ARG A 78 11.95 -14.58 -20.00
C ARG A 78 11.61 -15.16 -21.37
N SER A 79 11.02 -16.36 -21.41
CA SER A 79 10.58 -16.98 -22.67
C SER A 79 9.45 -16.23 -23.38
N ARG A 80 8.63 -15.46 -22.65
CA ARG A 80 7.57 -14.63 -23.26
C ARG A 80 8.08 -13.30 -23.84
N ASN A 81 9.24 -12.84 -23.40
CA ASN A 81 9.84 -11.58 -23.81
C ASN A 81 11.03 -11.79 -24.78
N ALA A 82 11.26 -13.02 -25.23
CA ALA A 82 12.23 -13.42 -26.24
C ALA A 82 11.49 -13.72 -27.55
#